data_AF-A0A9L0TLW4-F1
#
_entry.id   AF-A0A9L0TLW4-F1
#
_cell.length_a   1.000
_cell.length_b   1.000
_cell.length_c   1.000
_cell.angle_alpha   90.00
_cell.angle_beta   90.00
_cell.angle_gamma   90.00
#
_symmetry.space_group_name_H-M   'P 1'
#
loop_
_entity.id
_entity.type
_entity.pdbx_description
1 polymer ?
#
loop_
_entity_poly.entity_id
_entity_poly.type
_entity_poly.pdbx_seq_one_letter_code
_entity_poly.pdbx_strand_id
1 'polypeptide(L)'
;MAAAAGPSPGRVGFVGAGRMAEAIAQGLIRAGKVEAQHVLASAPTDRNLCHFRVCTFSEALAEGAIKMGMPSGLAHRIAAQTLLGTAKMLLQKGQHPAQLRTDVCTPGGTTIYGLHALEQGGLRAATMSAVEAATCRARELSRK
;
A
#
# COMPACT_ATOMS: atom_id res chain seq x y z
N MET A 1 44.73 -6.30 -35.02
CA MET A 1 44.56 -5.24 -34.00
C MET A 1 43.18 -5.36 -33.41
N ALA A 2 43.10 -5.60 -32.10
CA ALA A 2 41.84 -5.69 -31.36
C ALA A 2 41.17 -4.31 -31.31
N ALA A 3 39.87 -4.25 -31.60
CA ALA A 3 39.02 -3.09 -31.32
C ALA A 3 37.86 -3.56 -30.43
N ALA A 4 37.97 -3.14 -29.16
CA ALA A 4 37.03 -3.15 -28.04
C ALA A 4 35.70 -3.91 -28.21
N ALA A 5 35.50 -4.93 -27.37
CA ALA A 5 34.17 -5.44 -27.04
C ALA A 5 33.31 -4.26 -26.53
N GLY A 6 32.32 -3.87 -27.33
CA GLY A 6 31.29 -2.93 -26.88
C GLY A 6 30.61 -3.48 -25.62
N PRO A 7 30.06 -2.60 -24.75
CA PRO A 7 29.43 -3.06 -23.52
C PRO A 7 28.34 -4.06 -23.89
N SER A 8 28.45 -5.27 -23.36
CA SER A 8 27.42 -6.29 -23.47
C SER A 8 26.07 -5.65 -23.16
N PRO A 9 25.01 -5.89 -23.97
CA PRO A 9 23.77 -5.13 -23.88
C PRO A 9 23.30 -5.11 -22.43
N GLY A 10 23.27 -3.91 -21.84
CA GLY A 10 23.02 -3.72 -20.43
C GLY A 10 21.64 -4.25 -20.10
N ARG A 11 21.55 -5.38 -19.40
CA ARG A 11 20.28 -5.90 -18.91
C ARG A 11 19.81 -5.02 -17.75
N VAL A 12 18.60 -4.49 -17.85
CA VAL A 12 18.01 -3.67 -16.80
C VAL A 12 16.81 -4.39 -16.21
N GLY A 13 16.91 -4.66 -14.91
CA GLY A 13 15.86 -5.24 -14.11
C GLY A 13 15.09 -4.16 -13.33
N PHE A 14 13.77 -4.14 -13.46
CA PHE A 14 12.88 -3.33 -12.63
C PHE A 14 12.18 -4.20 -11.59
N VAL A 15 12.12 -3.70 -10.35
CA VAL A 15 11.31 -4.29 -9.28
C VAL A 15 9.99 -3.53 -9.22
N GLY A 16 8.93 -4.15 -9.74
CA GLY A 16 7.61 -3.56 -9.95
C GLY A 16 7.36 -3.11 -11.40
N ALA A 17 6.10 -3.17 -11.85
CA ALA A 17 5.66 -2.82 -13.21
C ALA A 17 4.71 -1.60 -13.24
N GLY A 18 4.95 -0.62 -12.38
CA GLY A 18 4.13 0.61 -12.32
C GLY A 18 4.51 1.65 -13.38
N ARG A 19 3.73 2.74 -13.48
CA ARG A 19 3.94 3.85 -14.43
C ARG A 19 5.35 4.45 -14.42
N MET A 20 6.00 4.45 -13.26
CA MET A 20 7.38 4.93 -13.10
C MET A 20 8.42 3.97 -13.71
N ALA A 21 8.25 2.66 -13.50
CA ALA A 21 9.12 1.65 -14.14
C ALA A 21 8.95 1.69 -15.67
N GLU A 22 7.73 1.88 -16.15
CA GLU A 22 7.42 2.05 -17.57
C GLU A 22 8.08 3.30 -18.16
N ALA A 23 7.96 4.46 -17.50
CA ALA A 23 8.56 5.71 -17.96
C ALA A 23 10.09 5.64 -18.05
N ILE A 24 10.74 5.03 -17.04
CA ILE A 24 12.19 4.87 -17.01
C ILE A 24 12.64 3.85 -18.08
N ALA A 25 11.93 2.73 -18.23
CA ALA A 25 12.22 1.75 -19.26
C ALA A 25 12.10 2.36 -20.68
N GLN A 26 11.03 3.11 -20.95
CA GLN A 26 10.83 3.80 -22.23
C GLN A 26 11.92 4.82 -22.50
N GLY A 27 12.36 5.58 -21.47
CA GLY A 27 13.46 6.52 -21.58
C GLY A 27 14.77 5.85 -21.98
N LEU A 28 15.10 4.72 -21.35
CA LEU A 28 16.32 3.94 -21.64
C LEU A 28 16.30 3.31 -23.04
N ILE A 29 15.14 2.82 -23.49
CA ILE A 29 14.96 2.26 -24.83
C ILE A 29 15.09 3.35 -25.90
N ARG A 30 14.41 4.50 -25.71
CA ARG A 30 14.49 5.64 -26.64
C ARG A 30 15.90 6.21 -26.74
N ALA A 31 16.64 6.21 -25.63
CA ALA A 31 18.02 6.65 -25.58
C ALA A 31 19.02 5.64 -26.18
N GLY A 32 18.53 4.49 -26.69
CA GLY A 32 19.37 3.43 -27.27
C GLY A 32 20.30 2.76 -26.27
N LYS A 33 20.03 2.90 -24.96
CA LYS A 33 20.89 2.38 -23.89
C LYS A 33 20.59 0.91 -23.56
N VAL A 34 19.36 0.47 -23.81
CA VAL A 34 18.88 -0.89 -23.54
C VAL A 34 17.87 -1.27 -24.61
N GLU A 35 17.98 -2.45 -25.20
CA GLU A 35 16.96 -2.97 -26.11
C GLU A 35 15.76 -3.49 -25.33
N ALA A 36 14.55 -3.37 -25.89
CA ALA A 36 13.32 -3.79 -25.21
C ALA A 36 13.38 -5.25 -24.71
N GLN A 37 13.99 -6.15 -25.49
CA GLN A 37 14.18 -7.55 -25.14
C GLN A 37 15.11 -7.80 -23.93
N HIS A 38 15.90 -6.79 -23.55
CA HIS A 38 16.84 -6.83 -22.42
C HIS A 38 16.31 -6.08 -21.18
N VAL A 39 15.05 -5.63 -21.22
CA VAL A 39 14.34 -5.06 -20.07
C VAL A 39 13.52 -6.16 -19.41
N LEU A 40 13.81 -6.43 -18.14
CA LEU A 40 13.08 -7.40 -17.32
C LEU A 40 12.35 -6.62 -16.22
N ALA A 41 11.05 -6.79 -16.10
CA ALA A 41 10.31 -6.31 -14.95
C ALA A 41 9.84 -7.51 -14.13
N SER A 42 10.28 -7.60 -12.88
CA SER A 42 9.75 -8.55 -11.93
C SER A 42 8.65 -7.88 -11.13
N ALA A 43 7.43 -8.40 -11.19
CA ALA A 43 6.32 -7.99 -10.33
C ALA A 43 5.84 -9.23 -9.54
N PRO A 44 6.15 -9.35 -8.24
CA PRO A 44 5.87 -10.60 -7.52
C PRO A 44 4.58 -10.68 -6.67
N THR A 45 3.92 -9.61 -6.18
CA THR A 45 3.00 -9.78 -5.01
C THR A 45 2.13 -8.57 -4.60
N ASP A 46 1.14 -8.84 -3.72
CA ASP A 46 0.29 -8.06 -2.76
C ASP A 46 0.56 -6.57 -2.44
N ARG A 47 1.69 -5.98 -2.84
CA ARG A 47 2.14 -4.65 -2.39
C ARG A 47 1.23 -3.50 -2.85
N ASN A 48 0.58 -3.60 -4.01
CA ASN A 48 -0.39 -2.59 -4.46
C ASN A 48 -1.74 -2.73 -3.77
N LEU A 49 -2.11 -3.94 -3.32
CA LEU A 49 -3.38 -4.19 -2.63
C LEU A 49 -3.37 -3.65 -1.21
N CYS A 50 -2.26 -3.82 -0.48
CA CYS A 50 -2.12 -3.25 0.86
C CYS A 50 -2.07 -1.71 0.81
N HIS A 51 -1.36 -1.12 -0.16
CA HIS A 51 -1.36 0.33 -0.36
C HIS A 51 -2.75 0.84 -0.71
N PHE A 52 -3.46 0.21 -1.66
CA PHE A 52 -4.82 0.62 -2.03
C PHE A 52 -5.78 0.61 -0.82
N ARG A 53 -5.86 -0.51 -0.08
CA ARG A 53 -6.75 -0.64 1.08
C ARG A 53 -6.43 0.38 2.18
N VAL A 54 -5.15 0.57 2.49
CA VAL A 54 -4.70 1.49 3.54
C VAL A 54 -4.89 2.95 3.11
N CYS A 55 -4.68 3.27 1.83
CA CYS A 55 -4.98 4.59 1.28
C CYS A 55 -6.47 4.92 1.37
N THR A 56 -7.36 4.02 0.95
CA THR A 56 -8.82 4.20 1.09
C THR A 56 -9.24 4.38 2.54
N PHE A 57 -8.67 3.59 3.46
CA PHE A 57 -8.94 3.76 4.89
C PHE A 57 -8.43 5.11 5.43
N SER A 58 -7.24 5.55 5.01
CA SER A 58 -6.68 6.85 5.38
C SER A 58 -7.53 8.01 4.86
N GLU A 59 -8.05 7.89 3.63
CA GLU A 59 -8.94 8.86 3.01
C GLU A 59 -10.27 8.94 3.78
N ALA A 60 -10.90 7.80 4.06
CA ALA A 60 -12.13 7.75 4.84
C ALA A 60 -11.97 8.34 6.26
N LEU A 61 -10.83 8.09 6.92
CA LEU A 61 -10.49 8.74 8.19
C LEU A 61 -10.41 10.25 8.06
N ALA A 62 -9.75 10.74 7.02
CA ALA A 62 -9.57 12.17 6.81
C ALA A 62 -10.88 12.87 6.41
N GLU A 63 -11.71 12.25 5.56
CA GLU A 63 -13.04 12.74 5.22
C GLU A 63 -13.96 12.80 6.45
N GLY A 64 -13.88 11.80 7.33
CA GLY A 64 -14.56 11.81 8.62
C GLY A 64 -14.13 13.02 9.47
N ALA A 65 -12.83 13.32 9.54
CA ALA A 65 -12.32 14.48 10.26
C ALA A 65 -12.76 15.81 9.61
N ILE A 66 -12.76 15.89 8.27
CA ILE A 66 -13.22 17.06 7.52
C ILE A 66 -14.71 17.31 7.78
N LYS A 67 -15.53 16.25 7.77
CA LYS A 67 -16.95 16.32 8.12
C LYS A 67 -17.19 16.89 9.52
N MET A 68 -16.24 16.67 10.44
CA MET A 68 -16.27 17.24 11.79
C MET A 68 -15.60 18.63 11.89
N GLY A 69 -15.27 19.26 10.76
CA GLY A 69 -14.76 20.63 10.68
C GLY A 69 -13.25 20.78 10.55
N MET A 70 -12.49 19.68 10.39
CA MET A 70 -11.04 19.76 10.26
C MET A 70 -10.61 20.28 8.86
N PRO A 71 -9.61 21.17 8.77
CA PRO A 71 -9.04 21.56 7.47
C PRO A 71 -8.47 20.36 6.71
N SER A 72 -8.81 20.23 5.44
CA SER A 72 -8.46 19.06 4.60
C SER A 72 -6.97 18.68 4.65
N GLY A 73 -6.08 19.65 4.43
CA GLY A 73 -4.63 19.40 4.46
C GLY A 73 -4.12 18.89 5.82
N LEU A 74 -4.74 19.31 6.92
CA LEU A 74 -4.42 18.82 8.26
C LEU A 74 -4.99 17.41 8.49
N ALA A 75 -6.24 17.18 8.06
CA ALA A 75 -6.92 15.89 8.20
C ALA A 75 -6.14 14.75 7.53
N HIS A 76 -5.68 14.96 6.30
CA HIS A 76 -4.90 13.95 5.58
C HIS A 76 -3.57 13.63 6.28
N ARG A 77 -2.88 14.66 6.81
CA ARG A 77 -1.63 14.46 7.55
C ARG A 77 -1.84 13.71 8.86
N ILE A 78 -2.88 14.07 9.62
CA ILE A 78 -3.21 13.40 10.88
C ILE A 78 -3.61 11.95 10.63
N ALA A 79 -4.40 11.67 9.60
CA ALA A 79 -4.78 10.30 9.22
C ALA A 79 -3.53 9.46 8.90
N ALA A 80 -2.64 9.93 8.02
CA ALA A 80 -1.40 9.24 7.69
C ALA A 80 -0.49 9.02 8.91
N GLN A 81 -0.34 10.03 9.77
CA GLN A 81 0.47 9.94 10.98
C GLN A 81 -0.12 8.95 12.01
N THR A 82 -1.44 8.89 12.11
CA THR A 82 -2.16 7.96 13.00
C THR A 82 -1.92 6.51 12.55
N LEU A 83 -2.00 6.25 11.25
CA LEU A 83 -1.69 4.95 10.67
C LEU A 83 -0.22 4.57 10.89
N LEU A 84 0.70 5.50 10.67
CA LEU A 84 2.12 5.28 10.92
C LEU A 84 2.41 4.93 12.39
N GLY A 85 1.82 5.68 13.33
CA GLY A 85 1.96 5.44 14.77
C GLY A 85 1.47 4.05 15.16
N THR A 86 0.27 3.68 14.70
CA THR A 86 -0.33 2.37 14.97
C THR A 86 0.51 1.23 14.39
N ALA A 87 0.97 1.37 13.13
CA ALA A 87 1.83 0.39 12.48
C ALA A 87 3.14 0.20 13.25
N LYS A 88 3.79 1.30 13.68
CA LYS A 88 5.00 1.23 14.53
C LYS A 88 4.74 0.49 15.83
N MET A 89 3.64 0.78 16.53
CA MET A 89 3.31 0.11 17.79
C MET A 89 3.12 -1.40 17.59
N LEU A 90 2.39 -1.81 16.54
CA LEU A 90 2.19 -3.23 16.23
C LEU A 90 3.50 -3.95 15.90
N LEU A 91 4.35 -3.33 15.08
CA LEU A 91 5.62 -3.93 14.65
C LEU A 91 6.66 -3.98 15.77
N GLN A 92 6.71 -2.94 16.62
CA GLN A 92 7.75 -2.82 17.65
C GLN A 92 7.40 -3.57 18.95
N LYS A 93 6.13 -3.53 19.38
CA LYS A 93 5.73 -4.12 20.67
C LYS A 93 5.39 -5.60 20.58
N GLY A 94 5.16 -6.14 19.37
CA GLY A 94 4.73 -7.53 19.19
C GLY A 94 3.42 -7.90 19.89
N GLN A 95 2.65 -6.90 20.33
CA GLN A 95 1.39 -7.09 21.04
C GLN A 95 0.28 -7.50 20.07
N HIS A 96 -0.65 -8.31 20.58
CA HIS A 96 -1.85 -8.64 19.82
C HIS A 96 -2.69 -7.37 19.53
N PRO A 97 -3.20 -7.15 18.31
CA PRO A 97 -3.94 -5.93 17.96
C PRO A 97 -5.16 -5.65 18.85
N ALA A 98 -5.81 -6.70 19.36
CA ALA A 98 -6.91 -6.52 20.31
C ALA A 98 -6.45 -5.90 21.63
N GLN A 99 -5.24 -6.23 22.10
CA GLN A 99 -4.66 -5.63 23.30
C GLN A 99 -4.35 -4.16 23.06
N LEU A 100 -3.69 -3.84 21.94
CA LEU A 100 -3.37 -2.45 21.58
C LEU A 100 -4.64 -1.58 21.51
N ARG A 101 -5.74 -2.13 20.97
CA ARG A 101 -7.05 -1.47 20.94
C ARG A 101 -7.61 -1.23 22.34
N THR A 102 -7.50 -2.21 23.23
CA THR A 102 -7.92 -2.06 24.63
C THR A 102 -7.11 -0.99 25.35
N ASP A 103 -5.79 -0.95 25.14
CA ASP A 103 -4.87 0.00 25.78
C ASP A 103 -5.21 1.47 25.45
N VAL A 104 -5.84 1.75 24.30
CA VAL A 104 -6.26 3.09 23.88
C VAL A 104 -7.74 3.40 24.15
N CYS A 105 -8.47 2.47 24.78
CA CYS A 105 -9.90 2.58 25.03
C CYS A 105 -10.17 2.70 26.53
N THR A 106 -10.52 3.91 26.99
CA THR A 106 -10.92 4.15 28.38
C THR A 106 -12.42 3.90 28.58
N PRO A 107 -12.87 3.47 29.79
CA PRO A 107 -14.28 3.35 30.11
C PRO A 107 -15.03 4.67 29.86
N GLY A 108 -16.11 4.63 29.06
CA GLY A 108 -16.91 5.81 28.70
C GLY A 108 -16.21 6.83 27.80
N GLY A 109 -14.99 6.57 27.32
CA GLY A 109 -14.24 7.49 26.45
C GLY A 109 -14.76 7.52 25.02
N THR A 110 -14.37 8.53 24.23
CA THR A 110 -14.83 8.68 22.83
C THR A 110 -14.45 7.48 21.94
N THR A 111 -13.31 6.83 22.22
CA THR A 111 -12.81 5.68 21.46
C THR A 111 -13.81 4.52 21.42
N ILE A 112 -14.53 4.22 22.52
CA ILE A 112 -15.46 3.08 22.52
C ILE A 112 -16.68 3.33 21.62
N TYR A 113 -17.15 4.57 21.55
CA TYR A 113 -18.25 4.95 20.66
C TYR A 113 -17.83 4.90 19.19
N GLY A 114 -16.60 5.37 18.89
CA GLY A 114 -16.02 5.24 17.56
C GLY A 114 -15.85 3.78 17.15
N LEU A 115 -15.33 2.92 18.04
CA LEU A 115 -15.21 1.48 17.81
C LEU A 115 -16.58 0.86 17.55
N HIS A 116 -17.59 1.18 18.36
CA HIS A 116 -18.95 0.68 18.14
C HIS A 116 -19.49 1.04 16.76
N ALA A 117 -19.33 2.30 16.32
CA ALA A 117 -19.74 2.73 14.99
C ALA A 117 -19.01 1.98 13.87
N LEU A 118 -17.70 1.70 14.02
CA LEU A 118 -16.93 0.89 13.06
C LEU A 118 -17.43 -0.56 12.99
N GLU A 119 -17.79 -1.16 14.13
CA GLU A 119 -18.32 -2.53 14.15
C GLU A 119 -19.74 -2.59 13.54
N GLN A 120 -20.59 -1.59 13.80
CA GLN A 120 -21.91 -1.47 13.13
C GLN A 120 -21.77 -1.29 11.61
N GLY A 121 -20.73 -0.60 11.16
CA GLY A 121 -20.38 -0.47 9.74
C GLY A 121 -19.76 -1.74 9.13
N GLY A 122 -19.53 -2.81 9.92
CA GLY A 122 -19.01 -4.07 9.42
C GLY A 122 -17.54 -4.03 9.01
N LEU A 123 -16.72 -3.14 9.60
CA LEU A 123 -15.31 -2.93 9.20
C LEU A 123 -14.52 -4.23 9.07
N ARG A 124 -14.66 -5.15 10.02
CA ARG A 124 -13.95 -6.44 10.01
C ARG A 124 -14.37 -7.29 8.82
N ALA A 125 -15.68 -7.44 8.63
CA ALA A 125 -16.24 -8.21 7.54
C ALA A 125 -15.77 -7.66 6.19
N ALA A 126 -15.92 -6.36 5.97
CA ALA A 126 -15.49 -5.70 4.74
C ALA A 126 -13.99 -5.90 4.46
N THR A 127 -13.14 -5.76 5.49
CA THR A 127 -11.69 -5.94 5.36
C THR A 127 -11.31 -7.39 5.03
N MET A 128 -11.93 -8.37 5.70
CA MET A 128 -11.71 -9.79 5.45
C MET A 128 -12.14 -10.18 4.03
N SER A 129 -13.33 -9.75 3.60
CA SER A 129 -13.83 -10.00 2.24
C SER A 129 -12.94 -9.34 1.18
N ALA A 130 -12.41 -8.15 1.44
CA ALA A 130 -11.48 -7.49 0.52
C ALA A 130 -10.17 -8.29 0.35
N VAL A 131 -9.65 -8.90 1.43
CA VAL A 131 -8.47 -9.79 1.39
C VAL A 131 -8.77 -11.04 0.57
N GLU A 132 -9.88 -11.70 0.86
CA GLU A 132 -10.31 -12.91 0.18
C GLU A 132 -10.51 -12.68 -1.33
N ALA A 133 -11.31 -11.68 -1.69
CA ALA A 133 -11.63 -11.37 -3.09
C ALA A 133 -10.38 -11.10 -3.93
N ALA A 134 -9.43 -10.32 -3.39
CA ALA A 134 -8.17 -10.06 -4.08
C ALA A 134 -7.30 -11.32 -4.22
N THR A 135 -7.26 -12.17 -3.18
CA THR A 135 -6.50 -13.42 -3.19
C THR A 135 -7.07 -14.39 -4.22
N CYS A 136 -8.39 -14.56 -4.26
CA CYS A 136 -9.07 -15.37 -5.26
C CYS A 136 -8.77 -14.87 -6.66
N ARG A 137 -8.87 -13.56 -6.89
CA ARG A 137 -8.55 -12.96 -8.18
C ARG A 137 -7.10 -13.17 -8.60
N ALA A 138 -6.15 -13.02 -7.68
CA ALA A 138 -4.73 -13.26 -7.95
C ALA A 138 -4.50 -14.72 -8.40
N ARG A 139 -5.14 -15.69 -7.73
CA ARG A 139 -5.05 -17.11 -8.11
C ARG A 139 -5.61 -17.41 -9.50
N GLU A 140 -6.71 -16.78 -9.88
CA GLU A 140 -7.29 -16.92 -11.22
C GLU A 140 -6.34 -16.42 -12.31
N LEU A 141 -5.67 -15.29 -12.06
CA LEU A 141 -4.72 -14.69 -13.00
C LEU A 141 -3.46 -15.53 -13.16
N SER A 142 -2.97 -16.16 -12.09
CA SER A 142 -1.77 -17.02 -12.14
C SER A 142 -1.98 -18.35 -12.85
N ARG A 143 -3.23 -18.73 -13.16
CA ARG A 143 -3.57 -19.95 -13.90
C ARG A 143 -3.74 -19.73 -15.41
N LYS A 144 -3.58 -18.48 -15.88
CA LYS A 144 -3.58 -18.10 -17.30
C LYS A 144 -2.15 -17.96 -17.79
#